data_AF-A0A2V1D8B0-F1
#
_entry.id   AF-A0A2V1D8B0-F1
#
_cell.length_a   1.000
_cell.length_b   1.000
_cell.length_c   1.000
_cell.angle_alpha   90.00
_cell.angle_beta   90.00
_cell.angle_gamma   90.00
#
_symmetry.space_group_name_H-M   'P 1'
#
loop_
_entity.id
_entity.type
_entity.pdbx_description
1 polymer ?
#
loop_
_entity_poly.entity_id
_entity_poly.type
_entity_poly.pdbx_seq_one_letter_code
_entity_poly.pdbx_strand_id
1 'polypeptide(L)' 'MGFSMTELHITLATIFRRFELELFESKREIEIDSARDCFLAEMVPEAVGVRVKVAKILEE' A
#
# COMPACT_ATOMS: atom_id res chain seq x y z
N MET A 1 11.05 19.94 -3.59
CA MET A 1 10.38 18.62 -3.63
C MET A 1 11.48 17.58 -3.55
N GLY A 2 11.48 16.73 -2.52
CA GLY A 2 12.60 15.80 -2.25
C GLY A 2 12.59 14.56 -3.15
N PHE A 3 13.76 13.92 -3.29
CA PHE A 3 13.96 12.70 -4.10
C PHE A 3 12.97 11.58 -3.74
N SER A 4 12.72 11.38 -2.44
CA SER A 4 11.78 10.38 -1.92
C SER A 4 10.35 10.53 -2.44
N MET A 5 9.86 11.77 -2.54
CA MET A 5 8.52 12.02 -3.08
C MET A 5 8.48 11.67 -4.57
N THR A 6 9.53 12.01 -5.33
CA THR A 6 9.60 11.66 -6.75
C THR A 6 9.57 10.15 -6.96
N GLU A 7 10.33 9.38 -6.17
CA GLU A 7 10.33 7.92 -6.24
C GLU A 7 8.96 7.31 -5.93
N LEU A 8 8.27 7.81 -4.88
CA LEU A 8 6.92 7.37 -4.54
C LEU A 8 5.95 7.61 -5.70
N HIS A 9 5.95 8.82 -6.28
CA HIS A 9 5.05 9.13 -7.40
C HIS A 9 5.33 8.27 -8.64
N ILE A 10 6.61 8.08 -9.02
CA ILE A 10 6.98 7.25 -10.17
C ILE A 10 6.56 5.79 -9.93
N THR A 11 6.77 5.28 -8.72
CA THR A 11 6.41 3.91 -8.35
C THR A 11 4.90 3.71 -8.45
N LEU A 12 4.10 4.58 -7.82
CA LEU A 12 2.64 4.51 -7.86
C LEU A 12 2.11 4.63 -9.29
N ALA A 13 2.63 5.57 -10.07
CA ALA A 13 2.25 5.75 -11.48
C ALA A 13 2.60 4.52 -12.34
N THR A 14 3.70 3.83 -12.04
CA THR A 14 4.09 2.62 -12.78
C THR A 14 3.21 1.43 -12.42
N ILE A 15 2.92 1.24 -11.13
CA ILE A 15 2.13 0.11 -10.65
C ILE A 15 0.68 0.22 -11.11
N PHE A 16 0.01 1.35 -10.81
CA PHE A 16 -1.44 1.46 -11.04
C PHE A 16 -1.85 1.58 -12.51
N ARG A 17 -0.92 1.90 -13.42
CA ARG A 17 -1.20 1.86 -14.86
C ARG A 17 -1.10 0.47 -15.45
N ARG A 18 -0.32 -0.43 -14.83
CA ARG A 18 0.03 -1.75 -15.38
C ARG A 18 -0.71 -2.91 -14.74
N PHE A 19 -1.29 -2.69 -13.56
CA PHE A 19 -1.88 -3.78 -12.79
C PHE A 19 -3.23 -3.37 -12.21
N GLU A 20 -4.20 -4.25 -12.37
CA GLU A 20 -5.37 -4.29 -11.52
C GLU A 20 -5.00 -5.07 -10.26
N LEU A 21 -5.21 -4.46 -9.10
CA LEU A 21 -4.78 -5.00 -7.81
C LEU A 21 -5.99 -5.29 -6.91
N GLU A 22 -5.91 -6.40 -6.20
CA GLU A 22 -6.91 -6.78 -5.18
C GLU A 22 -6.22 -6.94 -3.83
N LEU A 23 -6.88 -6.51 -2.76
CA LEU A 23 -6.39 -6.70 -1.40
C LEU A 23 -6.29 -8.20 -1.08
N PHE A 24 -5.17 -8.63 -0.54
CA PHE A 24 -4.93 -10.02 -0.21
C PHE A 24 -4.78 -10.21 1.30
N GLU A 25 -5.78 -10.83 1.93
CA GLU A 25 -5.73 -11.18 3.36
C GLU A 25 -5.31 -10.02 4.29
N SER A 26 -5.70 -8.79 3.92
CA SER A 26 -5.40 -7.57 4.65
C SER A 26 -6.58 -7.20 5.56
N LYS A 27 -6.31 -6.92 6.84
CA LYS A 27 -7.35 -6.49 7.80
C LYS A 27 -7.24 -4.99 8.03
N ARG A 28 -8.29 -4.26 7.67
CA ARG A 28 -8.29 -2.79 7.72
C ARG A 28 -7.99 -2.26 9.11
N GLU A 29 -8.62 -2.83 10.13
CA GLU A 29 -8.50 -2.36 11.52
C GLU A 29 -7.07 -2.43 12.07
N ILE A 30 -6.25 -3.31 11.49
CA ILE A 30 -4.87 -3.57 11.94
C ILE A 30 -3.85 -2.90 11.03
N GLU A 31 -4.07 -2.93 9.72
CA GLU A 31 -3.05 -2.59 8.72
C GLU A 31 -3.26 -1.22 8.07
N ILE A 32 -4.44 -0.62 8.22
CA ILE A 32 -4.83 0.62 7.52
C ILE A 32 -5.28 1.70 8.50
N ASP A 33 -6.13 1.36 9.45
CA ASP A 33 -6.70 2.36 10.35
C ASP A 33 -5.63 2.88 11.33
N SER A 34 -5.35 4.18 11.25
CA SER A 34 -4.46 4.86 12.17
C SER A 34 -5.23 5.32 13.40
N ALA A 35 -4.79 4.89 14.59
CA ALA A 35 -5.46 5.26 15.85
C ALA A 35 -5.33 6.76 16.19
N ARG A 36 -4.28 7.47 15.71
CA ARG A 36 -4.04 8.91 15.95
C ARG A 36 -3.20 9.55 14.83
N ASP A 37 -3.53 10.79 14.45
CA ASP A 37 -2.94 11.54 13.30
C ASP A 37 -1.44 11.87 13.39
N CYS A 38 -0.72 11.50 14.46
CA CYS A 38 0.72 11.76 14.62
C CYS A 38 1.46 10.65 15.37
N PHE A 39 0.90 9.44 15.47
CA PHE A 39 1.57 8.29 16.07
C PHE A 39 1.65 7.16 15.06
N LEU A 40 2.82 6.52 14.96
CA LEU A 40 2.92 5.20 14.36
C LEU A 40 2.07 4.27 15.23
N ALA A 41 1.03 3.67 14.65
CA ALA A 41 0.28 2.64 15.35
C ALA A 41 1.27 1.56 15.82
N GLU A 42 1.13 1.12 17.07
CA GLU A 42 1.91 0.00 17.57
C GLU A 42 1.59 -1.21 16.69
N MET A 43 2.60 -1.70 15.95
CA MET A 43 2.44 -2.86 15.08
C MET A 43 2.12 -4.06 15.96
N VAL A 44 0.89 -4.57 15.85
CA VAL A 44 0.52 -5.81 16.54
C VAL A 44 1.34 -6.97 15.96
N PRO A 45 1.71 -7.99 16.77
CA PRO A 45 2.54 -9.11 16.30
C PRO A 45 1.97 -9.84 15.08
N GLU A 46 0.65 -9.80 14.89
CA GLU A 46 -0.05 -10.44 13.78
C GLU A 46 -0.11 -9.59 12.50
N ALA A 47 0.34 -8.33 12.55
CA ALA A 47 0.31 -7.44 11.40
C ALA A 47 1.34 -7.89 10.35
N VAL A 48 0.88 -8.14 9.14
CA VAL A 48 1.71 -8.53 7.98
C VAL A 48 1.82 -7.41 6.95
N GLY A 49 1.14 -6.28 7.20
CA GLY A 49 1.12 -5.10 6.35
C GLY A 49 0.16 -5.25 5.18
N VAL A 50 -0.10 -4.14 4.47
CA VAL A 50 -1.02 -4.15 3.32
C VAL A 50 -0.47 -5.03 2.21
N ARG A 51 -1.07 -6.19 2.02
CA ARG A 51 -0.75 -7.13 0.95
C ARG A 51 -1.74 -6.98 -0.19
N VAL A 52 -1.23 -7.06 -1.41
CA VAL A 52 -2.00 -7.02 -2.65
C VAL A 52 -1.58 -8.15 -3.58
N LYS A 53 -2.52 -8.66 -4.36
CA LYS A 53 -2.25 -9.57 -5.47
C LYS A 53 -2.59 -8.87 -6.79
N VAL A 54 -1.88 -9.23 -7.85
CA VAL A 54 -2.22 -8.81 -9.21
C VAL A 54 -3.43 -9.61 -9.67
N ALA A 55 -4.57 -8.94 -9.79
CA ALA A 55 -5.78 -9.53 -10.34
C ALA A 55 -5.69 -9.64 -11.87
N LYS A 56 -5.10 -8.62 -12.52
CA LYS A 56 -4.90 -8.57 -13.97
C LYS A 56 -3.72 -7.69 -14.35
N ILE A 57 -3.02 -8.05 -15.41
CA ILE A 57 -2.03 -7.18 -16.08
C ILE A 57 -2.77 -6.35 -17.13
N LEU A 58 -2.60 -5.03 -17.03
CA LEU A 58 -3.10 -4.05 -17.98
C LEU A 58 -1.92 -3.75 -18.92
N GLU A 59 -1.94 -4.35 -20.11
CA GLU A 59 -0.98 -3.99 -21.16
C GLU A 59 -1.20 -2.52 -21.57
N GLU A 60 -0.11 -1.78 -21.82
CA GLU A 60 -0.14 -0.38 -22.27
C GLU A 60 -0.67 -0.27 -23.71
#